data_AF-A0A920UYL2-F1
#
_entry.id   AF-A0A920UYL2-F1
#
_cell.length_a   1.000
_cell.length_b   1.000
_cell.length_c   1.000
_cell.angle_alpha   90.00
_cell.angle_beta   90.00
_cell.angle_gamma   90.00
#
_symmetry.space_group_name_H-M   'P 1'
#
loop_
_entity.id
_entity.type
_entity.pdbx_description
1 polymer ?
#
loop_
_entity_poly.entity_id
_entity_poly.type
_entity_poly.pdbx_seq_one_letter_code
_entity_poly.pdbx_strand_id
1 'polypeptide(L)'
;MLAVMNAYIHPLLDAYYDSLARRLKALGLEASLYITASNGGTLSVESARERPVDTLLSGPASGVVATCALGADDHHDELVAIDMGGTSCDMSIP
;
A
#
# COMPACT_ATOMS: atom_id res chain seq x y z
N MET A 1 21.28 1.69 -2.51
CA MET A 1 20.31 1.48 -1.42
C MET A 1 19.08 0.71 -1.88
N LEU A 2 18.39 1.11 -2.96
CA LEU A 2 17.22 0.43 -3.52
C LEU A 2 17.39 -1.10 -3.69
N ALA A 3 18.47 -1.53 -4.35
CA ALA A 3 18.75 -2.95 -4.56
C ALA A 3 18.93 -3.74 -3.24
N VAL A 4 19.58 -3.11 -2.24
CA VAL A 4 19.76 -3.70 -0.91
C VAL A 4 18.42 -3.82 -0.19
N MET A 5 17.58 -2.77 -0.24
CA MET A 5 16.24 -2.80 0.35
C MET A 5 15.37 -3.88 -0.28
N ASN A 6 15.30 -3.94 -1.61
CA ASN A 6 14.56 -5.00 -2.32
C ASN A 6 15.05 -6.39 -1.90
N ALA A 7 16.35 -6.65 -1.93
CA ALA A 7 16.89 -7.96 -1.53
C ALA A 7 16.58 -8.30 -0.05
N TYR A 8 16.59 -7.31 0.83
CA TYR A 8 16.33 -7.49 2.26
C TYR A 8 14.87 -7.83 2.55
N ILE A 9 13.92 -7.12 1.92
CA ILE A 9 12.48 -7.27 2.20
C ILE A 9 11.81 -8.37 1.38
N HIS A 10 12.38 -8.73 0.22
CA HIS A 10 11.79 -9.71 -0.70
C HIS A 10 11.38 -11.03 -0.03
N PRO A 11 12.24 -11.75 0.73
CA PRO A 11 11.84 -13.03 1.31
C PRO A 11 10.70 -12.92 2.33
N LEU A 12 10.60 -11.79 3.04
CA LEU A 12 9.53 -11.53 3.99
C LEU A 12 8.19 -11.31 3.27
N LEU A 13 8.19 -10.44 2.26
CA LEU A 13 6.98 -10.09 1.53
C LEU A 13 6.49 -11.23 0.64
N ASP A 14 7.40 -12.01 0.05
CA ASP A 14 7.04 -13.18 -0.76
C ASP A 14 6.27 -14.22 0.08
N ALA A 15 6.79 -14.54 1.27
CA ALA A 15 6.12 -15.44 2.21
C ALA A 15 4.76 -14.90 2.69
N TYR A 16 4.66 -13.57 2.88
CA TYR A 16 3.41 -12.91 3.23
C TYR A 16 2.37 -13.02 2.11
N TYR A 17 2.74 -12.70 0.87
CA TYR A 17 1.84 -12.80 -0.28
C TYR A 17 1.35 -14.23 -0.50
N ASP A 18 2.23 -15.23 -0.36
CA ASP A 18 1.83 -16.64 -0.44
C ASP A 18 0.87 -17.07 0.67
N SER A 19 1.10 -16.60 1.90
CA SER A 19 0.20 -16.85 3.03
C SER A 19 -1.18 -16.22 2.78
N LEU A 20 -1.20 -14.97 2.31
CA LEU A 20 -2.42 -14.23 2.02
C LEU A 20 -3.22 -14.89 0.89
N ALA A 21 -2.58 -15.17 -0.24
CA ALA A 21 -3.23 -15.81 -1.39
C ALA A 21 -3.83 -17.17 -1.02
N ARG A 22 -3.11 -18.00 -0.27
CA ARG A 22 -3.63 -19.30 0.21
C ARG A 22 -4.84 -19.14 1.12
N ARG A 23 -4.82 -18.18 2.05
CA ARG A 23 -5.94 -17.92 2.97
C ARG A 23 -7.18 -17.42 2.23
N LEU A 24 -7.02 -16.50 1.29
CA LEU A 24 -8.15 -16.00 0.48
C LEU A 24 -8.76 -17.13 -0.35
N LYS A 25 -7.93 -17.97 -0.97
CA LYS A 25 -8.40 -19.16 -1.70
C LYS A 25 -9.14 -20.15 -0.79
N ALA A 26 -8.64 -20.38 0.43
CA ALA A 26 -9.30 -21.25 1.40
C ALA A 26 -10.67 -20.71 1.85
N LEU A 27 -10.88 -19.39 1.78
CA LEU A 27 -12.18 -18.74 2.01
C LEU A 27 -13.11 -18.78 0.79
N GLY A 28 -12.69 -19.38 -0.33
CA GLY A 28 -13.47 -19.45 -1.56
C GLY A 28 -13.50 -18.15 -2.37
N LEU A 29 -12.59 -17.21 -2.10
CA LEU A 29 -12.49 -15.97 -2.88
C LEU A 29 -11.73 -16.23 -4.18
N GLU A 30 -12.42 -15.99 -5.30
CA GLU A 30 -11.86 -16.12 -6.67
C GLU A 30 -11.36 -14.78 -7.24
N ALA A 31 -11.48 -13.68 -6.47
CA ALA A 31 -11.07 -12.35 -6.91
C ALA A 31 -9.54 -12.25 -7.04
N SER A 32 -9.10 -11.45 -8.01
CA SER A 32 -7.69 -11.09 -8.16
C SER A 32 -7.21 -10.29 -6.95
N LEU A 33 -6.07 -10.70 -6.39
CA LEU A 33 -5.43 -10.01 -5.27
C LEU A 33 -4.55 -8.87 -5.79
N TYR A 34 -4.81 -7.67 -5.28
CA TYR A 34 -4.01 -6.47 -5.52
C TYR A 34 -3.42 -5.95 -4.22
N ILE A 35 -2.22 -5.38 -4.31
CA ILE A 35 -1.47 -4.80 -3.21
C ILE A 35 -1.36 -3.29 -3.45
N THR A 36 -1.58 -2.49 -2.42
CA THR A 36 -1.41 -1.04 -2.53
C THR A 36 0.06 -0.67 -2.70
N ALA A 37 0.34 0.24 -3.62
CA ALA A 37 1.67 0.77 -3.87
C ALA A 37 1.91 2.11 -3.15
N SER A 38 3.19 2.43 -2.94
CA SER A 38 3.65 3.69 -2.35
C SER A 38 3.30 4.93 -3.16
N ASN A 39 2.91 4.77 -4.42
CA ASN A 39 2.54 5.86 -5.33
C ASN A 39 1.03 6.15 -5.33
N GLY A 40 0.25 5.52 -4.43
CA GLY A 40 -1.20 5.68 -4.34
C GLY A 40 -2.01 4.79 -5.29
N GLY A 41 -1.35 4.01 -6.14
CA GLY A 41 -1.99 3.02 -7.00
C GLY A 41 -2.03 1.61 -6.39
N THR A 42 -2.31 0.62 -7.24
CA THR A 42 -2.30 -0.80 -6.88
C THR A 42 -1.44 -1.61 -7.83
N LEU A 43 -0.81 -2.66 -7.31
CA LEU A 43 0.01 -3.63 -8.05
C LEU A 43 -0.61 -5.02 -7.97
N SER A 44 -0.42 -5.84 -9.00
CA SER A 44 -0.66 -7.28 -8.83
C SER A 44 0.37 -7.88 -7.87
N VAL A 45 0.09 -9.06 -7.32
CA VAL A 45 1.03 -9.77 -6.46
C VAL A 45 2.35 -10.06 -7.18
N GLU A 46 2.28 -10.39 -8.46
CA GLU A 46 3.44 -10.66 -9.30
C GLU A 46 4.33 -9.41 -9.42
N SER A 47 3.76 -8.25 -9.74
CA SER A 47 4.52 -7.00 -9.80
C SER A 47 5.07 -6.59 -8.43
N ALA A 48 4.30 -6.79 -7.36
CA ALA A 48 4.74 -6.50 -6.00
C ALA A 48 5.90 -7.41 -5.55
N ARG A 49 6.01 -8.62 -6.10
CA ARG A 49 7.16 -9.53 -5.87
C ARG A 49 8.41 -9.09 -6.59
N GLU A 50 8.28 -8.59 -7.82
CA GLU A 50 9.43 -8.11 -8.59
C GLU A 50 10.08 -6.88 -7.96
N ARG A 51 9.25 -5.99 -7.39
CA ARG A 51 9.69 -4.72 -6.82
C ARG A 51 9.03 -4.42 -5.46
N PRO A 52 9.35 -5.19 -4.41
CA PRO A 52 8.67 -5.09 -3.12
C PRO A 52 8.87 -3.75 -2.41
N VAL A 53 9.91 -3.00 -2.75
CA VAL A 53 10.13 -1.64 -2.21
C VAL A 53 9.01 -0.68 -2.62
N ASP A 54 8.32 -0.93 -3.74
CA ASP A 54 7.21 -0.11 -4.22
C ASP A 54 5.93 -0.28 -3.39
N THR A 55 5.93 -1.12 -2.35
CA THR A 55 4.80 -1.29 -1.41
C THR A 55 5.06 -0.69 -0.03
N LEU A 56 6.27 -0.16 0.22
CA LEU A 56 6.61 0.48 1.49
C LEU A 56 5.85 1.80 1.64
N LEU A 57 5.35 2.12 2.84
CA LEU A 57 4.56 3.35 3.08
C LEU A 57 3.30 3.46 2.18
N SER A 58 2.77 2.33 1.70
CA SER A 58 1.55 2.27 0.90
C SER A 58 0.29 2.71 1.67
N GLY A 59 0.27 2.55 2.99
CA GLY A 59 -0.80 3.06 3.87
C GLY A 59 -0.94 4.59 3.80
N PRO A 60 0.10 5.35 4.18
CA PRO A 60 0.09 6.81 4.06
C PRO A 60 -0.23 7.30 2.64
N ALA A 61 0.32 6.65 1.61
CA ALA A 61 0.01 6.98 0.21
C ALA A 61 -1.48 6.81 -0.13
N SER A 62 -2.13 5.76 0.39
CA SER A 62 -3.59 5.58 0.26
C SER A 62 -4.36 6.68 0.98
N GLY A 63 -3.86 7.13 2.14
CA GLY A 63 -4.43 8.25 2.89
C GLY A 63 -4.40 9.56 2.11
N VAL A 64 -3.31 9.84 1.40
CA VAL A 64 -3.21 11.00 0.47
C VAL A 64 -4.25 10.89 -0.64
N VAL A 65 -4.35 9.72 -1.30
CA VAL A 65 -5.33 9.50 -2.37
C VAL A 65 -6.77 9.69 -1.88
N ALA A 66 -7.09 9.17 -0.69
CA ALA A 66 -8.40 9.37 -0.08
C ALA A 66 -8.65 10.86 0.25
N THR A 67 -7.63 11.59 0.71
CA THR A 67 -7.73 13.02 1.02
C THR A 67 -7.99 13.84 -0.23
N CYS A 68 -7.30 13.57 -1.34
CA CYS A 68 -7.59 14.20 -2.63
C CYS A 68 -9.03 13.94 -3.08
N ALA A 69 -9.49 12.69 -2.95
CA ALA A 69 -10.84 12.30 -3.37
C ALA A 69 -11.91 13.04 -2.55
N LEU A 70 -11.73 13.13 -1.22
CA LEU A 70 -12.66 13.86 -0.34
C LEU A 70 -12.60 15.37 -0.56
N GLY A 71 -11.41 15.94 -0.81
CA GLY A 71 -11.23 17.36 -1.09
C GLY A 71 -11.90 17.84 -2.37
N ALA A 72 -11.89 16.97 -3.40
CA ALA A 72 -12.53 17.26 -4.68
C ALA A 72 -14.06 17.41 -4.53
N ASP A 73 -14.68 16.66 -3.62
CA ASP A 73 -16.12 16.72 -3.38
C ASP A 73 -16.56 18.04 -2.73
N ASP A 74 -15.69 18.65 -1.90
CA ASP A 74 -15.97 19.88 -1.14
C ASP A 74 -15.26 21.14 -1.69
N HIS A 75 -14.60 21.06 -2.86
CA HIS A 75 -13.85 22.15 -3.50
C HIS A 75 -12.75 22.77 -2.61
N HIS A 76 -12.06 21.93 -1.83
CA HIS A 76 -10.93 22.35 -1.00
C HIS A 76 -9.60 21.86 -1.60
N ASP A 77 -8.76 22.81 -2.04
CA ASP A 77 -7.44 22.53 -2.64
C ASP A 77 -6.29 22.56 -1.62
N GLU A 78 -6.53 23.05 -0.40
CA GLU A 78 -5.52 23.18 0.65
C GLU A 78 -5.87 22.23 1.82
N LEU A 79 -5.33 21.01 1.76
CA LEU A 79 -5.63 19.96 2.74
C LEU A 79 -4.35 19.43 3.38
N VAL A 80 -4.49 18.97 4.62
CA VAL A 80 -3.44 18.24 5.35
C VAL A 80 -4.08 16.97 5.87
N ALA A 81 -3.51 15.82 5.50
CA ALA A 81 -3.92 14.52 5.99
C ALA A 81 -3.07 14.12 7.19
N ILE A 82 -3.73 13.72 8.28
CA ILE A 82 -3.08 13.20 9.49
C ILE A 82 -3.73 11.87 9.84
N ASP A 83 -2.94 10.80 9.82
CA ASP A 83 -3.33 9.46 10.26
C ASP A 83 -2.60 9.15 11.57
N MET A 84 -3.35 9.09 12.67
CA MET A 84 -2.81 8.82 14.00
C MET A 84 -3.33 7.48 14.53
N GLY A 85 -2.41 6.55 14.74
CA GLY A 85 -2.66 5.28 15.42
C GLY A 85 -2.11 5.27 16.85
N GLY A 86 -2.19 4.10 17.50
CA GLY A 86 -1.62 3.89 18.84
C GLY A 86 -0.09 3.77 18.89
N THR A 87 0.56 3.61 17.74
CA THR A 87 2.00 3.36 17.61
C THR A 87 2.71 4.43 16.79
N SER A 88 2.04 5.00 15.79
CA SER A 88 2.61 5.91 14.80
C SER A 88 1.64 7.05 14.47
N CYS A 89 2.19 8.11 13.91
CA CYS A 89 1.44 9.22 13.34
C CYS A 89 2.09 9.58 12.01
N ASP A 90 1.32 9.56 10.94
CA ASP A 90 1.73 9.93 9.60
C ASP A 90 1.05 11.25 9.21
N MET A 91 1.81 12.15 8.56
CA MET A 91 1.30 13.44 8.07
C MET A 91 1.70 13.61 6.61
N SER A 92 0.77 14.11 5.80
CA SER A 92 1.01 14.35 4.38
C SER A 92 0.20 15.54 3.86
N ILE A 93 0.72 16.12 2.79
CA ILE A 93 0.07 17.19 2.03
C ILE A 93 -0.23 16.60 0.65
N PRO A 94 -1.49 16.59 0.21
CA PRO A 94 -1.86 16.03 -1.09
C PRO A 94 -1.35 16.84 -2.29
#